data_AF-A0A397D093-F1
#
_entry.id   AF-A0A397D093-F1
#
_cell.length_a   1.000
_cell.length_b   1.000
_cell.length_c   1.000
_cell.angle_alpha   90.00
_cell.angle_beta   90.00
_cell.angle_gamma   90.00
#
_symmetry.space_group_name_H-M   'P 1'
#
loop_
_entity.id
_entity.type
_entity.pdbx_description
1 polymer ?
#
loop_
_entity_poly.entity_id
_entity_poly.type
_entity_poly.pdbx_seq_one_letter_code
_entity_poly.pdbx_strand_id
1 'polypeptide(L)'
;AFQDIAKDTDRSRVMPLLLHGDASMFQGSVREAFGFSGLEDFKTGGTVHVIINNQIGFTTLPKQADSAVDVAKISRSPIFHVNGDDPEAVVKVMKMAVEFRQKYKCDVVVDLVCYRRHGHNEQDSPEITAPVMYHCINQHPTVITLYFKQLQSQGILTAEQCADLISDIERNLASEHDHSKTAPSFWDNLGDTPPPLPPTDVALSNVDKDTTTSTGVNRKLLQEIGAQIFRIPAGFTAHKKVEAIMNNRLRAVETGARVDWATAEALAFGSLLAQGVNVRLSGQDCERGTFNQVETIEF
;
A
#
# COMPACT_ATOMS: atom_id res chain seq x y z
N ALA A 1 0.97 -5.49 -7.76
CA ALA A 1 0.31 -4.76 -8.87
C ALA A 1 1.27 -3.79 -9.56
N PHE A 2 1.50 -2.57 -9.06
CA PHE A 2 2.38 -1.58 -9.72
C PHE A 2 3.81 -2.09 -9.96
N GLN A 3 4.39 -2.83 -9.00
CA GLN A 3 5.71 -3.44 -9.15
C GLN A 3 5.74 -4.51 -10.25
N ASP A 4 4.70 -5.35 -10.33
CA ASP A 4 4.61 -6.40 -11.35
C ASP A 4 4.44 -5.80 -12.75
N ILE A 5 3.58 -4.78 -12.88
CA ILE A 5 3.37 -4.02 -14.11
C ILE A 5 4.67 -3.37 -14.58
N ALA A 6 5.41 -2.76 -13.65
CA ALA A 6 6.69 -2.14 -13.94
C ALA A 6 7.83 -3.15 -14.16
N LYS A 7 7.57 -4.45 -13.96
CA LYS A 7 8.60 -5.51 -13.91
C LYS A 7 9.73 -5.15 -12.94
N ASP A 8 9.38 -4.52 -11.83
CA ASP A 8 10.26 -3.99 -10.78
C ASP A 8 10.71 -5.11 -9.84
N THR A 9 11.48 -6.09 -10.36
CA THR A 9 11.88 -7.29 -9.62
C THR A 9 12.82 -7.00 -8.45
N ASP A 10 13.64 -5.96 -8.55
CA ASP A 10 14.54 -5.49 -7.49
C ASP A 10 13.88 -4.45 -6.55
N ARG A 11 12.60 -4.13 -6.80
CA ARG A 11 11.77 -3.23 -5.97
C ARG A 11 12.40 -1.84 -5.84
N SER A 12 13.09 -1.37 -6.87
CA SER A 12 13.81 -0.09 -6.89
C SER A 12 13.02 1.05 -7.52
N ARG A 13 12.00 0.73 -8.33
CA ARG A 13 11.27 1.71 -9.14
C ARG A 13 9.96 2.18 -8.48
N VAL A 14 9.30 1.31 -7.72
CA VAL A 14 8.05 1.63 -7.03
C VAL A 14 8.25 1.50 -5.51
N MET A 15 7.91 2.56 -4.78
CA MET A 15 8.04 2.64 -3.32
C MET A 15 6.70 2.99 -2.68
N PRO A 16 6.18 2.15 -1.77
CA PRO A 16 5.02 2.51 -0.97
C PRO A 16 5.37 3.56 0.09
N LEU A 17 4.43 4.48 0.32
CA LEU A 17 4.42 5.43 1.42
C LEU A 17 3.09 5.27 2.17
N LEU A 18 3.15 5.09 3.49
CA LEU A 18 1.96 5.00 4.34
C LEU A 18 1.99 6.09 5.40
N LEU A 19 0.90 6.86 5.48
CA LEU A 19 0.67 7.88 6.50
C LEU A 19 -0.28 7.34 7.55
N HIS A 20 0.06 7.55 8.82
CA HIS A 20 -0.69 7.04 9.97
C HIS A 20 -0.95 8.16 10.96
N GLY A 21 -2.10 8.13 11.65
CA GLY A 21 -2.25 8.84 12.92
C GLY A 21 -1.67 8.00 14.06
N ASP A 22 -1.08 8.63 15.07
CA ASP A 22 -0.54 7.99 16.27
C ASP A 22 -1.53 7.00 16.91
N ALA A 23 -2.76 7.42 17.16
CA ALA A 23 -3.76 6.56 17.79
C ALA A 23 -4.25 5.41 16.89
N SER A 24 -4.21 5.59 15.56
CA SER A 24 -4.62 4.55 14.60
C SER A 24 -3.58 3.44 14.42
N MET A 25 -2.34 3.65 14.88
CA MET A 25 -1.29 2.64 14.81
C MET A 25 -1.64 1.34 15.57
N PHE A 26 -2.57 1.39 16.52
CA PHE A 26 -3.04 0.21 17.27
C PHE A 26 -4.06 -0.65 16.55
N GLN A 27 -4.51 -0.26 15.36
CA GLN A 27 -5.40 -1.10 14.57
C GLN A 27 -4.68 -2.41 14.19
N GLY A 28 -5.33 -3.55 14.42
CA GLY A 28 -4.73 -4.87 14.20
C GLY A 28 -4.21 -5.08 12.77
N SER A 29 -4.87 -4.45 11.78
CA SER A 29 -4.44 -4.45 10.38
C SER A 29 -3.05 -3.82 10.16
N VAL A 30 -2.67 -2.81 10.96
CA VAL A 30 -1.33 -2.20 10.90
C VAL A 30 -0.27 -3.22 11.32
N ARG A 31 -0.55 -3.95 12.40
CA ARG A 31 0.33 -5.03 12.88
C ARG A 31 0.45 -6.17 11.86
N GLU A 32 -0.65 -6.58 11.25
CA GLU A 32 -0.64 -7.58 10.17
C GLU A 32 0.17 -7.10 8.97
N ALA A 33 0.00 -5.84 8.54
CA ALA A 33 0.75 -5.26 7.43
C ALA A 33 2.26 -5.26 7.66
N PHE A 34 2.73 -4.90 8.86
CA PHE A 34 4.15 -5.03 9.23
C PHE A 34 4.62 -6.49 9.25
N GLY A 35 3.74 -7.45 9.59
CA GLY A 35 4.06 -8.87 9.50
C GLY A 35 4.27 -9.35 8.05
N PHE A 36 3.52 -8.78 7.11
CA PHE A 36 3.63 -9.11 5.68
C PHE A 36 4.87 -8.53 5.00
N SER A 37 5.48 -7.47 5.53
CA SER A 37 6.59 -6.79 4.84
C SER A 37 7.85 -7.66 4.67
N GLY A 38 8.01 -8.70 5.50
CA GLY A 38 9.08 -9.69 5.40
C GLY A 38 8.76 -10.95 4.61
N LEU A 39 7.52 -11.17 4.15
CA LEU A 39 7.14 -12.41 3.43
C LEU A 39 7.45 -12.30 1.94
N GLU A 40 8.03 -13.34 1.34
CA GLU A 40 8.52 -13.37 -0.05
C GLU A 40 7.48 -12.85 -1.06
N ASP A 41 6.23 -13.33 -0.96
CA ASP A 41 5.16 -13.02 -1.92
C ASP A 41 4.39 -11.74 -1.62
N PHE A 42 4.69 -11.08 -0.49
CA PHE A 42 4.05 -9.84 -0.05
C PHE A 42 5.03 -8.67 0.06
N LYS A 43 6.34 -8.93 0.10
CA LYS A 43 7.35 -7.89 0.26
C LYS A 43 7.35 -6.93 -0.93
N THR A 44 7.36 -5.64 -0.60
CA THR A 44 7.39 -4.54 -1.57
C THR A 44 8.77 -3.89 -1.67
N GLY A 45 9.81 -4.50 -1.08
CA GLY A 45 11.14 -3.91 -0.93
C GLY A 45 11.18 -2.80 0.12
N GLY A 46 10.32 -2.91 1.14
CA GLY A 46 10.20 -1.94 2.22
C GLY A 46 9.23 -0.80 1.92
N THR A 47 8.55 -0.33 2.96
CA THR A 47 7.62 0.80 2.95
C THR A 47 8.17 1.92 3.84
N VAL A 48 8.02 3.17 3.40
CA VAL A 48 8.26 4.32 4.28
C VAL A 48 6.96 4.60 5.04
N HIS A 49 7.00 4.50 6.37
CA HIS A 49 5.87 4.83 7.24
C HIS A 49 6.11 6.18 7.88
N VAL A 50 5.14 7.07 7.82
CA VAL A 50 5.16 8.35 8.54
C VAL A 50 4.00 8.37 9.52
N ILE A 51 4.31 8.46 10.79
CA ILE A 51 3.33 8.63 11.86
C ILE A 51 3.22 10.13 12.12
N ILE A 52 2.04 10.70 11.87
CA ILE A 52 1.70 12.06 12.25
C ILE A 52 1.31 12.01 13.73
N ASN A 53 2.31 12.14 14.59
CA ASN A 53 2.15 12.00 16.03
C ASN A 53 1.82 13.34 16.67
N ASN A 54 0.55 13.72 16.54
CA ASN A 54 0.02 14.93 17.15
C ASN A 54 -0.31 14.78 18.65
N GLN A 55 0.03 13.61 19.23
CA GLN A 55 -0.09 13.27 20.63
C GLN A 55 -1.53 13.23 21.14
N ILE A 56 -2.55 13.04 20.29
CA ILE A 56 -3.94 12.92 20.73
C ILE A 56 -4.85 12.20 19.70
N GLY A 57 -5.46 11.09 20.12
CA GLY A 57 -6.46 10.37 19.35
C GLY A 57 -7.88 10.80 19.73
N PHE A 58 -8.52 11.64 18.91
CA PHE A 58 -9.80 12.28 19.26
C PHE A 58 -9.69 13.07 20.58
N THR A 59 -10.12 12.50 21.70
CA THR A 59 -10.01 13.02 23.08
C THR A 59 -9.08 12.17 23.97
N THR A 60 -8.51 11.08 23.44
CA THR A 60 -7.67 10.13 24.18
C THR A 60 -6.21 10.59 24.14
N LEU A 61 -5.61 10.75 25.33
CA LEU A 61 -4.23 11.20 25.49
C LEU A 61 -3.24 10.03 25.39
N PRO A 62 -1.94 10.28 25.09
CA PRO A 62 -0.95 9.22 24.92
C PRO A 62 -0.74 8.39 26.19
N LYS A 63 -0.95 8.97 27.38
CA LYS A 63 -0.88 8.23 28.66
C LYS A 63 -1.98 7.18 28.83
N GLN A 64 -3.03 7.23 28.00
CA GLN A 64 -4.19 6.33 28.01
C GLN A 64 -4.16 5.33 26.85
N ALA A 65 -3.17 5.45 25.97
CA ALA A 65 -2.93 4.57 24.84
C ALA A 65 -1.53 3.97 24.96
N ASP A 66 -1.27 2.91 24.20
CA ASP A 66 0.11 2.42 24.05
C ASP A 66 0.94 3.43 23.24
N SER A 67 2.25 3.18 23.09
CA SER A 67 3.10 4.03 22.25
C SER A 67 2.91 3.72 20.77
N ALA A 68 2.58 4.72 19.95
CA ALA A 68 2.30 4.55 18.51
C ALA A 68 3.45 3.87 17.75
N VAL A 69 4.69 4.03 18.25
CA VAL A 69 5.89 3.48 17.65
C VAL A 69 6.19 2.03 18.05
N ASP A 70 5.56 1.49 19.10
CA ASP A 70 5.86 0.13 19.56
C ASP A 70 5.39 -0.94 18.57
N VAL A 71 4.30 -0.67 17.85
CA VAL A 71 3.79 -1.56 16.78
C VAL A 71 4.81 -1.70 15.65
N ALA A 72 5.53 -0.63 15.32
CA ALA A 72 6.55 -0.65 14.28
C ALA A 72 7.74 -1.57 14.59
N LYS A 73 8.03 -1.82 15.89
CA LYS A 73 9.15 -2.68 16.32
C LYS A 73 9.00 -4.13 15.85
N ILE A 74 7.79 -4.56 15.49
CA ILE A 74 7.52 -5.89 14.92
C ILE A 74 8.35 -6.11 13.65
N SER A 75 8.49 -5.09 12.82
CA SER A 75 9.27 -5.16 11.57
C SER A 75 10.79 -5.17 11.80
N ARG A 76 11.26 -4.87 13.03
CA ARG A 76 12.68 -4.65 13.38
C ARG A 76 13.37 -3.57 12.53
N SER A 77 12.58 -2.71 11.90
CA SER A 77 13.03 -1.58 11.10
C SER A 77 13.46 -0.41 11.96
N PRO A 78 14.33 0.49 11.46
CA PRO A 78 14.68 1.70 12.18
C PRO A 78 13.47 2.61 12.35
N ILE A 79 13.43 3.28 13.50
CA ILE A 79 12.42 4.29 13.84
C ILE A 79 13.17 5.60 14.10
N PHE A 80 12.88 6.61 13.30
CA PHE A 80 13.41 7.96 13.47
C PHE A 80 12.36 8.84 14.13
N HIS A 81 12.65 9.37 15.31
CA HIS A 81 11.82 10.37 15.95
C HIS A 81 12.34 11.75 15.55
N VAL A 82 11.43 12.63 15.12
CA VAL A 82 11.80 13.99 14.71
C VAL A 82 10.78 15.00 15.20
N ASN A 83 11.28 16.15 15.68
CA ASN A 83 10.44 17.26 16.13
C ASN A 83 9.85 17.98 14.92
N GLY A 84 8.53 18.05 14.83
CA GLY A 84 7.81 18.76 13.76
C GLY A 84 8.00 20.29 13.77
N ASP A 85 8.46 20.87 14.88
CA ASP A 85 8.83 22.29 14.95
C ASP A 85 10.20 22.59 14.29
N ASP A 86 10.96 21.58 13.84
CA ASP A 86 12.22 21.73 13.11
C ASP A 86 12.09 21.16 11.67
N PRO A 87 11.62 21.97 10.70
CA PRO A 87 11.43 21.52 9.32
C PRO A 87 12.70 21.02 8.64
N GLU A 88 13.87 21.55 8.98
CA GLU A 88 15.15 21.14 8.40
C GLU A 88 15.53 19.72 8.87
N ALA A 89 15.35 19.44 10.17
CA ALA A 89 15.53 18.10 10.72
C ALA A 89 14.53 17.10 10.12
N VAL A 90 13.27 17.50 9.93
CA VAL A 90 12.25 16.67 9.27
C VAL A 90 12.70 16.29 7.85
N VAL A 91 13.15 17.27 7.05
CA VAL A 91 13.66 16.99 5.69
C VAL A 91 14.86 16.04 5.73
N LYS A 92 15.78 16.24 6.67
CA LYS A 92 16.97 15.37 6.83
C LYS A 92 16.57 13.94 7.18
N VAL A 93 15.66 13.75 8.13
CA VAL A 93 15.19 12.43 8.55
C VAL A 93 14.41 11.74 7.42
N MET A 94 13.57 12.47 6.68
CA MET A 94 12.85 11.92 5.53
C MET A 94 13.82 11.44 4.44
N LYS A 95 14.87 12.22 4.13
CA LYS A 95 15.92 11.80 3.20
C LYS A 95 16.62 10.53 3.69
N MET A 96 17.03 10.49 4.95
CA MET A 96 17.66 9.31 5.55
C MET A 96 16.75 8.08 5.50
N ALA A 97 15.45 8.23 5.75
CA ALA A 97 14.49 7.15 5.69
C ALA A 97 14.37 6.57 4.27
N VAL A 98 14.21 7.45 3.26
CA VAL A 98 14.14 7.03 1.85
C VAL A 98 15.44 6.34 1.41
N GLU A 99 16.60 6.91 1.75
CA GLU A 99 17.91 6.32 1.43
C GLU A 99 18.10 4.96 2.12
N PHE A 100 17.70 4.84 3.39
CA PHE A 100 17.74 3.58 4.13
C PHE A 100 16.89 2.51 3.44
N ARG A 101 15.62 2.84 3.12
CA ARG A 101 14.71 1.92 2.41
C ARG A 101 15.29 1.53 1.05
N GLN A 102 15.82 2.47 0.28
CA GLN A 102 16.42 2.20 -1.03
C GLN A 102 17.61 1.23 -0.93
N LYS A 103 18.46 1.40 0.08
CA LYS A 103 19.66 0.59 0.29
C LYS A 103 19.37 -0.80 0.85
N TYR A 104 18.51 -0.90 1.86
CA TYR A 104 18.31 -2.13 2.63
C TYR A 104 17.01 -2.88 2.29
N LYS A 105 16.12 -2.26 1.51
CA LYS A 105 14.87 -2.87 1.01
C LYS A 105 13.95 -3.43 2.10
N CYS A 106 13.94 -2.77 3.26
CA CYS A 106 13.05 -3.05 4.39
C CYS A 106 12.30 -1.79 4.81
N ASP A 107 11.29 -1.97 5.65
CA ASP A 107 10.49 -0.85 6.14
C ASP A 107 11.37 0.15 6.91
N VAL A 108 10.85 1.36 7.05
CA VAL A 108 11.42 2.40 7.90
C VAL A 108 10.29 3.26 8.42
N VAL A 109 10.38 3.67 9.69
CA VAL A 109 9.35 4.48 10.32
C VAL A 109 9.91 5.84 10.71
N VAL A 110 9.17 6.89 10.37
CA VAL A 110 9.40 8.25 10.84
C VAL A 110 8.25 8.64 11.76
N ASP A 111 8.57 8.83 13.03
CA ASP A 111 7.67 9.39 14.04
C ASP A 111 7.82 10.91 14.05
N LEU A 112 6.90 11.58 13.35
CA LEU A 112 6.85 13.04 13.28
C LEU A 112 6.06 13.54 14.50
N VAL A 113 6.80 13.89 15.56
CA VAL A 113 6.22 14.40 16.81
C VAL A 113 5.80 15.84 16.62
N CYS A 114 4.49 16.09 16.69
CA CYS A 114 3.88 17.39 16.44
C CYS A 114 2.72 17.63 17.41
N TYR A 115 1.79 18.52 17.04
CA TYR A 115 0.59 18.84 17.80
C TYR A 115 -0.59 19.10 16.86
N ARG A 116 -1.83 19.00 17.38
CA ARG A 116 -3.04 19.36 16.66
C ARG A 116 -3.51 20.75 17.09
N ARG A 117 -3.52 21.72 16.16
CA ARG A 117 -3.84 23.13 16.46
C ARG A 117 -5.28 23.32 16.97
N HIS A 118 -6.24 22.62 16.37
CA HIS A 118 -7.65 22.70 16.70
C HIS A 118 -8.14 21.37 17.32
N GLY A 119 -9.46 21.24 17.54
CA GLY A 119 -10.10 19.99 17.96
C GLY A 119 -9.91 18.84 16.95
N HIS A 120 -10.55 17.70 17.17
CA HIS A 120 -10.45 16.58 16.22
C HIS A 120 -10.99 16.96 14.84
N ASN A 121 -12.01 17.80 14.84
CA ASN A 121 -12.42 18.65 13.73
C ASN A 121 -12.40 20.11 14.21
N GLU A 122 -12.52 21.06 13.28
CA GLU A 122 -12.37 22.50 13.55
C GLU A 122 -13.52 23.09 14.38
N GLN A 123 -14.64 22.38 14.52
CA GLN A 123 -15.80 22.80 15.31
C GLN A 123 -15.79 22.21 16.73
N ASP A 124 -14.87 21.29 17.02
CA ASP A 124 -14.74 20.62 18.30
C ASP A 124 -13.90 21.45 19.28
N SER A 125 -14.23 21.33 20.58
CA SER A 125 -13.63 22.10 21.68
C SER A 125 -12.74 21.21 22.54
N PRO A 126 -11.45 21.05 22.17
CA PRO A 126 -10.58 20.07 22.80
C PRO A 126 -10.17 20.44 24.23
N GLU A 127 -10.31 21.70 24.65
CA GLU A 127 -10.02 22.14 26.02
C GLU A 127 -10.89 21.43 27.06
N ILE A 128 -12.05 20.88 26.65
CA ILE A 128 -12.94 20.12 27.53
C ILE A 128 -12.25 18.86 28.06
N THR A 129 -11.44 18.20 27.22
CA THR A 129 -10.84 16.89 27.55
C THR A 129 -9.32 16.93 27.68
N ALA A 130 -8.66 17.87 27.01
CA ALA A 130 -7.21 18.05 27.03
C ALA A 130 -6.78 19.49 27.42
N PRO A 131 -7.28 20.07 28.53
CA PRO A 131 -7.11 21.50 28.85
C PRO A 131 -5.65 21.93 28.99
N VAL A 132 -4.82 21.13 29.66
CA VAL A 132 -3.40 21.46 29.88
C VAL A 132 -2.61 21.46 28.57
N MET A 133 -2.86 20.48 27.71
CA MET A 133 -2.22 20.39 26.40
C MET A 133 -2.58 21.59 25.53
N TYR A 134 -3.88 21.92 25.45
CA TYR A 134 -4.32 23.04 24.61
C TYR A 134 -3.98 24.41 25.20
N HIS A 135 -3.82 24.53 26.52
CA HIS A 135 -3.21 25.72 27.12
C HIS A 135 -1.80 25.97 26.57
N CYS A 136 -0.96 24.93 26.50
CA CYS A 136 0.38 25.03 25.93
C CYS A 136 0.34 25.30 24.41
N ILE A 137 -0.49 24.58 23.66
CA ILE A 137 -0.61 24.76 22.20
C ILE A 137 -1.04 26.19 21.86
N ASN A 138 -2.03 26.74 22.57
CA ASN A 138 -2.55 28.09 22.32
C ASN A 138 -1.51 29.19 22.59
N GLN A 139 -0.49 28.92 23.41
CA GLN A 139 0.64 29.83 23.65
C GLN A 139 1.83 29.57 22.73
N HIS A 140 1.84 28.43 22.04
CA HIS A 140 2.93 28.02 21.16
C HIS A 140 2.79 28.65 19.76
N PRO A 141 3.81 29.39 19.27
CA PRO A 141 3.82 29.91 17.91
C PRO A 141 3.68 28.78 16.88
N THR A 142 3.12 29.08 15.71
CA THR A 142 3.01 28.08 14.64
C THR A 142 4.39 27.73 14.08
N VAL A 143 4.51 26.54 13.50
CA VAL A 143 5.77 26.06 12.88
C VAL A 143 6.30 27.06 11.85
N ILE A 144 5.41 27.63 11.02
CA ILE A 144 5.79 28.63 10.01
C ILE A 144 6.33 29.91 10.66
N THR A 145 5.74 30.39 11.76
CA THR A 145 6.24 31.56 12.49
C THR A 145 7.61 31.29 13.11
N LEU A 146 7.81 30.10 13.71
CA LEU A 146 9.11 29.71 14.26
C LEU A 146 10.18 29.66 13.18
N TYR A 147 9.88 29.02 12.05
CA TYR A 147 10.84 28.85 10.97
C TYR A 147 11.16 30.18 10.26
N PHE A 148 10.17 31.05 10.03
CA PHE A 148 10.43 32.40 9.52
C PHE A 148 11.33 33.21 10.46
N LYS A 149 11.09 33.15 11.78
CA LYS A 149 11.96 33.83 12.74
C LYS A 149 13.40 33.31 12.66
N GLN A 150 13.59 32.00 12.48
CA GLN A 150 14.91 31.40 12.27
C GLN A 150 15.57 31.95 11.00
N LEU A 151 14.88 31.88 9.85
CA LEU A 151 15.42 32.36 8.57
C LEU A 151 15.76 33.86 8.58
N GLN A 152 14.94 34.67 9.25
CA GLN A 152 15.19 36.09 9.45
C GLN A 152 16.43 36.34 10.31
N SER A 153 16.58 35.58 11.41
CA SER A 153 17.77 35.69 12.27
C SER A 153 19.06 35.28 11.56
N GLN A 154 18.95 34.41 10.56
CA GLN A 154 20.05 33.98 9.69
C GLN A 154 20.29 34.94 8.50
N GLY A 155 19.44 35.96 8.33
CA GLY A 155 19.53 36.90 7.21
C GLY A 155 19.17 36.30 5.84
N ILE A 156 18.50 35.14 5.82
CA ILE A 156 18.10 34.44 4.59
C ILE A 156 16.84 35.08 3.98
N LEU A 157 15.91 35.52 4.83
CA LEU A 157 14.67 36.20 4.44
C LEU A 157 14.48 37.49 5.23
N THR A 158 13.93 38.51 4.60
CA THR A 158 13.45 39.73 5.29
C THR A 158 12.01 39.55 5.78
N ALA A 159 11.52 40.49 6.60
CA ALA A 159 10.13 40.48 7.05
C ALA A 159 9.14 40.67 5.90
N GLU A 160 9.49 41.52 4.94
CA GLU A 160 8.72 41.77 3.72
C GLU A 160 8.61 40.50 2.89
N GLN A 161 9.73 39.80 2.67
CA GLN A 161 9.74 38.55 1.91
C GLN A 161 8.89 37.45 2.57
N CYS A 162 8.90 37.34 3.90
CA CYS A 162 8.04 36.39 4.61
C CYS A 162 6.54 36.73 4.43
N ALA A 163 6.18 38.02 4.47
CA ALA A 163 4.81 38.47 4.26
C ALA A 163 4.35 38.24 2.81
N ASP A 164 5.22 38.50 1.84
CA ASP A 164 4.98 38.25 0.42
C ASP A 164 4.70 36.76 0.16
N LEU A 165 5.48 35.85 0.76
CA LEU A 165 5.25 34.40 0.64
C LEU A 165 3.87 33.97 1.14
N ILE A 166 3.39 34.53 2.25
CA ILE A 166 2.04 34.26 2.77
C ILE A 166 0.99 34.80 1.78
N SER A 167 1.16 36.06 1.36
CA SER A 167 0.22 36.71 0.45
C SER A 167 0.12 35.99 -0.90
N ASP A 168 1.23 35.44 -1.39
CA ASP A 168 1.28 34.65 -2.61
C ASP A 168 0.46 33.37 -2.50
N ILE A 169 0.55 32.64 -1.38
CA ILE A 169 -0.26 31.44 -1.14
C ILE A 169 -1.74 31.81 -1.05
N GLU A 170 -2.10 32.85 -0.30
CA GLU A 170 -3.49 33.30 -0.16
C GLU A 170 -4.09 33.74 -1.50
N ARG A 171 -3.33 34.48 -2.30
CA ARG A 171 -3.74 34.91 -3.64
C ARG A 171 -3.94 33.72 -4.57
N ASN A 172 -3.05 32.72 -4.52
CA ASN A 172 -3.20 31.50 -5.30
C ASN A 172 -4.47 30.73 -4.87
N LEU A 173 -4.70 30.53 -3.57
CA LEU A 173 -5.90 29.85 -3.07
C LEU A 173 -7.19 30.60 -3.45
N ALA A 174 -7.19 31.93 -3.38
CA ALA A 174 -8.32 32.75 -3.82
C ALA A 174 -8.59 32.60 -5.33
N SER A 175 -7.53 32.62 -6.14
CA SER A 175 -7.60 32.40 -7.59
C SER A 175 -8.17 31.02 -7.92
N GLU A 176 -7.71 29.96 -7.24
CA GLU A 176 -8.23 28.61 -7.44
C GLU A 176 -9.69 28.45 -7.01
N HIS A 177 -10.11 29.13 -5.94
CA HIS A 177 -11.52 29.16 -5.55
C HIS A 177 -12.39 29.91 -6.57
N ASP A 178 -11.91 31.00 -7.15
CA ASP A 178 -12.64 31.67 -8.23
C ASP A 178 -12.67 30.82 -9.50
N HIS A 179 -11.57 30.15 -9.82
CA HIS A 179 -11.51 29.18 -10.91
C HIS A 179 -12.51 28.05 -10.69
N SER A 180 -12.61 27.48 -9.48
CA SER A 180 -13.48 26.35 -9.16
C SER A 180 -14.98 26.64 -9.36
N LYS A 181 -15.39 27.92 -9.36
CA LYS A 181 -16.78 28.32 -9.68
C LYS A 181 -17.13 28.17 -11.15
N THR A 182 -16.12 28.16 -12.01
CA THR A 182 -16.25 28.03 -13.47
C THR A 182 -15.69 26.72 -13.99
N ALA A 183 -14.82 26.06 -13.21
CA ALA A 183 -14.39 24.71 -13.46
C ALA A 183 -15.60 23.76 -13.37
N PRO A 184 -15.82 22.88 -14.34
CA PRO A 184 -16.84 21.86 -14.20
C PRO A 184 -16.48 20.97 -13.01
N SER A 185 -17.49 20.63 -12.21
CA SER A 185 -17.33 19.69 -11.09
C SER A 185 -16.62 18.43 -11.57
N PHE A 186 -15.73 17.93 -10.74
CA PHE A 186 -15.05 16.66 -10.94
C PHE A 186 -16.03 15.49 -11.23
N TRP A 187 -17.28 15.59 -10.76
CA TRP A 187 -18.34 14.61 -11.05
C TRP A 187 -18.84 14.61 -12.52
N ASP A 188 -18.58 15.67 -13.29
CA ASP A 188 -19.00 15.83 -14.70
C ASP A 188 -17.83 15.81 -15.70
N ASN A 189 -16.57 15.72 -15.25
CA ASN A 189 -15.37 15.68 -16.08
C ASN A 189 -14.63 14.35 -15.92
N LEU A 190 -14.22 13.75 -17.04
CA LEU A 190 -13.36 12.56 -17.19
C LEU A 190 -11.91 12.75 -16.65
N GLY A 191 -11.74 13.46 -15.53
CA GLY A 191 -10.46 13.91 -14.97
C GLY A 191 -9.78 12.92 -14.02
N ASP A 192 -10.53 12.11 -13.27
CA ASP A 192 -9.99 10.87 -12.69
C ASP A 192 -10.31 9.79 -13.70
N THR A 193 -9.63 9.86 -14.85
CA THR A 193 -9.13 8.59 -15.33
C THR A 193 -8.25 8.08 -14.20
N PRO A 194 -8.58 6.96 -13.52
CA PRO A 194 -7.61 6.34 -12.62
C PRO A 194 -6.29 6.29 -13.38
N PRO A 195 -5.14 6.64 -12.73
CA PRO A 195 -3.84 6.69 -13.41
C PRO A 195 -3.76 5.47 -14.28
N PRO A 196 -3.59 5.61 -15.62
CA PRO A 196 -4.09 4.66 -16.61
C PRO A 196 -3.90 3.31 -16.01
N LEU A 197 -5.03 2.68 -15.60
CA LEU A 197 -4.97 1.31 -15.15
C LEU A 197 -4.09 0.65 -16.21
N PRO A 198 -3.06 -0.13 -15.81
CA PRO A 198 -2.23 -0.84 -16.77
C PRO A 198 -3.18 -1.39 -17.83
N PRO A 199 -2.88 -1.34 -19.13
CA PRO A 199 -3.83 -1.74 -20.17
C PRO A 199 -4.23 -3.20 -19.95
N THR A 200 -5.18 -3.40 -19.07
CA THR A 200 -6.10 -4.49 -18.98
C THR A 200 -7.21 -3.95 -19.83
N ASP A 201 -7.44 -4.58 -20.97
CA ASP A 201 -8.46 -4.23 -21.97
C ASP A 201 -9.90 -4.28 -21.45
N VAL A 202 -10.12 -4.02 -20.15
CA VAL A 202 -11.38 -4.10 -19.46
C VAL A 202 -11.59 -2.78 -18.73
N ALA A 203 -12.14 -1.81 -19.47
CA ALA A 203 -12.95 -0.79 -18.84
C ALA A 203 -14.10 -1.52 -18.11
N LEU A 204 -14.00 -1.65 -16.80
CA LEU A 204 -15.04 -2.22 -15.93
C LEU A 204 -16.29 -1.30 -15.85
N SER A 205 -16.36 -0.26 -16.67
CA SER A 205 -17.53 0.59 -16.82
C SER A 205 -18.59 -0.14 -17.63
N ASN A 206 -19.66 -0.55 -16.96
CA ASN A 206 -20.93 -0.99 -17.55
C ASN A 206 -20.89 -2.29 -18.35
N VAL A 207 -20.31 -3.36 -17.80
CA VAL A 207 -20.65 -4.70 -18.28
C VAL A 207 -22.03 -5.05 -17.71
N ASP A 208 -23.06 -5.03 -18.55
CA ASP A 208 -24.37 -5.60 -18.22
C ASP A 208 -24.16 -6.99 -17.63
N LYS A 209 -24.72 -7.21 -16.44
CA LYS A 209 -24.62 -8.48 -15.67
C LYS A 209 -25.16 -9.71 -16.41
N ASP A 210 -25.66 -9.52 -17.63
CA ASP A 210 -26.33 -10.52 -18.48
C ASP A 210 -25.54 -10.86 -19.75
N THR A 211 -24.29 -10.41 -19.88
CA THR A 211 -23.45 -10.81 -21.01
C THR A 211 -22.86 -12.19 -20.77
N THR A 212 -23.38 -13.18 -21.51
CA THR A 212 -22.80 -14.52 -21.61
C THR A 212 -21.49 -14.44 -22.40
N THR A 213 -20.40 -14.03 -21.74
CA THR A 213 -19.08 -14.05 -22.36
C THR A 213 -18.66 -15.49 -22.63
N SER A 214 -18.29 -15.78 -23.88
CA SER A 214 -17.73 -17.08 -24.24
C SER A 214 -16.37 -17.27 -23.56
N THR A 215 -16.31 -18.17 -22.58
CA THR A 215 -15.08 -18.54 -21.85
C THR A 215 -14.48 -19.86 -22.32
N GLY A 216 -15.04 -20.44 -23.39
CA GLY A 216 -14.59 -21.71 -23.93
C GLY A 216 -13.17 -21.64 -24.51
N VAL A 217 -12.36 -22.66 -24.22
CA VAL A 217 -10.98 -22.78 -24.70
C VAL A 217 -10.87 -24.00 -25.62
N ASN A 218 -10.02 -23.91 -26.65
CA ASN A 218 -9.75 -25.04 -27.54
C ASN A 218 -9.26 -26.26 -26.76
N ARG A 219 -9.90 -27.42 -26.95
CA ARG A 219 -9.55 -28.67 -26.27
C ARG A 219 -8.09 -29.06 -26.46
N LYS A 220 -7.50 -28.81 -27.64
CA LYS A 220 -6.09 -29.10 -27.92
C LYS A 220 -5.17 -28.26 -27.03
N LEU A 221 -5.49 -26.98 -26.84
CA LEU A 221 -4.74 -26.11 -25.93
C LEU A 221 -4.85 -26.60 -24.48
N LEU A 222 -6.03 -27.03 -24.04
CA LEU A 222 -6.21 -27.62 -22.71
C LEU A 222 -5.38 -28.90 -22.52
N GLN A 223 -5.27 -29.73 -23.56
CA GLN A 223 -4.41 -30.93 -23.55
C GLN A 223 -2.93 -30.57 -23.49
N GLU A 224 -2.49 -29.58 -24.25
CA GLU A 224 -1.11 -29.07 -24.22
C GLU A 224 -0.77 -28.50 -22.83
N ILE A 225 -1.66 -27.71 -22.23
CA ILE A 225 -1.52 -27.19 -20.87
C ILE A 225 -1.43 -28.34 -19.86
N GLY A 226 -2.39 -29.27 -19.87
CA GLY A 226 -2.43 -30.42 -18.96
C GLY A 226 -1.17 -31.28 -19.03
N ALA A 227 -0.64 -31.51 -20.23
CA ALA A 227 0.60 -32.24 -20.45
C ALA A 227 1.84 -31.52 -19.88
N GLN A 228 1.80 -30.20 -19.72
CA GLN A 228 2.86 -29.44 -19.07
C GLN A 228 2.70 -29.42 -17.55
N ILE A 229 1.52 -29.10 -17.04
CA ILE A 229 1.32 -28.83 -15.61
C ILE A 229 1.18 -30.09 -14.74
N PHE A 230 0.78 -31.22 -15.32
CA PHE A 230 0.64 -32.49 -14.59
C PHE A 230 1.80 -33.46 -14.84
N ARG A 231 2.80 -33.07 -15.62
CA ARG A 231 3.97 -33.91 -15.88
C ARG A 231 5.00 -33.75 -14.78
N ILE A 232 5.36 -34.86 -14.14
CA ILE A 232 6.48 -34.90 -13.20
C ILE A 232 7.80 -34.89 -13.99
N PRO A 233 8.75 -33.98 -13.70
CA PRO A 233 10.02 -33.92 -14.43
C PRO A 233 10.88 -35.18 -14.25
N ALA A 234 11.67 -35.48 -15.28
CA ALA A 234 12.59 -36.59 -15.23
C ALA A 234 13.65 -36.38 -14.14
N GLY A 235 13.87 -37.40 -13.30
CA GLY A 235 14.81 -37.34 -12.18
C GLY A 235 14.25 -36.79 -10.88
N PHE A 236 13.02 -36.26 -10.87
CA PHE A 236 12.35 -35.84 -9.64
C PHE A 236 11.64 -37.01 -8.95
N THR A 237 11.87 -37.19 -7.65
CA THR A 237 11.23 -38.24 -6.86
C THR A 237 10.06 -37.67 -6.08
N ALA A 238 8.86 -37.71 -6.67
CA ALA A 238 7.63 -37.27 -6.00
C ALA A 238 7.14 -38.28 -4.96
N HIS A 239 6.37 -37.82 -3.98
CA HIS A 239 5.65 -38.73 -3.09
C HIS A 239 4.61 -39.55 -3.89
N LYS A 240 4.50 -40.86 -3.61
CA LYS A 240 3.65 -41.79 -4.40
C LYS A 240 2.20 -41.34 -4.59
N LYS A 241 1.62 -40.66 -3.60
CA LYS A 241 0.26 -40.11 -3.70
C LYS A 241 0.17 -38.96 -4.71
N VAL A 242 1.18 -38.07 -4.73
CA VAL A 242 1.25 -36.95 -5.68
C VAL A 242 1.43 -37.49 -7.09
N GLU A 243 2.30 -38.48 -7.27
CA GLU A 243 2.47 -39.16 -8.56
C GLU A 243 1.16 -39.78 -9.08
N ALA A 244 0.41 -40.46 -8.21
CA ALA A 244 -0.89 -41.01 -8.57
C ALA A 244 -1.90 -39.91 -8.97
N ILE A 245 -1.95 -38.80 -8.21
CA ILE A 245 -2.84 -37.65 -8.50
C ILE A 245 -2.48 -37.04 -9.86
N MET A 246 -1.21 -36.71 -10.09
CA MET A 246 -0.74 -36.10 -11.34
C MET A 246 -1.03 -36.98 -12.56
N ASN A 247 -0.75 -38.28 -12.47
CA ASN A 247 -1.06 -39.23 -13.54
C ASN A 247 -2.57 -39.36 -13.80
N ASN A 248 -3.41 -39.28 -12.76
CA ASN A 248 -4.86 -39.28 -12.92
C ASN A 248 -5.35 -38.04 -13.65
N ARG A 249 -4.85 -36.85 -13.28
CA ARG A 249 -5.21 -35.59 -13.92
C ARG A 249 -4.79 -35.57 -15.39
N LEU A 250 -3.57 -36.00 -15.70
CA LEU A 250 -3.08 -36.10 -17.07
C LEU A 250 -4.00 -36.97 -17.93
N ARG A 251 -4.36 -38.18 -17.46
CA ARG A 251 -5.31 -39.06 -18.16
C ARG A 251 -6.69 -38.45 -18.34
N ALA A 252 -7.20 -37.73 -17.34
CA ALA A 252 -8.50 -37.07 -17.41
C ALA A 252 -8.51 -36.01 -18.52
N VAL A 253 -7.43 -35.23 -18.67
CA VAL A 253 -7.29 -34.23 -19.73
C VAL A 253 -7.13 -34.87 -21.11
N GLU A 254 -6.30 -35.91 -21.24
CA GLU A 254 -6.08 -36.61 -22.52
C GLU A 254 -7.39 -37.22 -23.06
N THR A 255 -8.10 -37.96 -22.20
CA THR A 255 -9.36 -38.63 -22.55
C THR A 255 -10.54 -37.66 -22.64
N GLY A 256 -10.49 -36.52 -21.93
CA GLY A 256 -11.59 -35.58 -21.78
C GLY A 256 -12.75 -36.11 -20.94
N ALA A 257 -12.50 -37.11 -20.11
CA ALA A 257 -13.50 -37.73 -19.23
C ALA A 257 -13.05 -37.64 -17.77
N ARG A 258 -14.01 -37.46 -16.85
CA ARG A 258 -13.78 -37.41 -15.40
C ARG A 258 -12.78 -36.32 -14.97
N VAL A 259 -12.86 -35.15 -15.61
CA VAL A 259 -12.13 -33.95 -15.15
C VAL A 259 -12.74 -33.52 -13.82
N ASP A 260 -11.93 -33.58 -12.76
CA ASP A 260 -12.34 -33.13 -11.42
C ASP A 260 -12.16 -31.61 -11.26
N TRP A 261 -12.59 -31.08 -10.11
CA TRP A 261 -12.61 -29.65 -9.84
C TRP A 261 -11.22 -29.02 -9.95
N ALA A 262 -10.22 -29.63 -9.31
CA ALA A 262 -8.86 -29.09 -9.30
C ALA A 262 -8.19 -29.18 -10.67
N THR A 263 -8.48 -30.22 -11.45
CA THR A 263 -8.03 -30.31 -12.83
C THR A 263 -8.62 -29.19 -13.68
N ALA A 264 -9.92 -28.92 -13.56
CA ALA A 264 -10.57 -27.83 -14.27
C ALA A 264 -10.04 -26.44 -13.85
N GLU A 265 -9.82 -26.23 -12.55
CA GLU A 265 -9.24 -25.00 -12.01
C GLU A 265 -7.82 -24.75 -12.54
N ALA A 266 -6.95 -25.76 -12.47
CA ALA A 266 -5.58 -25.65 -12.97
C ALA A 266 -5.52 -25.40 -14.48
N LEU A 267 -6.43 -26.02 -15.25
CA LEU A 267 -6.57 -25.75 -16.69
C LEU A 267 -7.06 -24.33 -16.97
N ALA A 268 -7.99 -23.81 -16.17
CA ALA A 268 -8.46 -22.43 -16.29
C ALA A 268 -7.31 -21.44 -16.05
N PHE A 269 -6.54 -21.61 -14.96
CA PHE A 269 -5.35 -20.80 -14.69
C PHE A 269 -4.31 -20.92 -15.80
N GLY A 270 -4.00 -22.13 -16.25
CA GLY A 270 -3.07 -22.35 -17.34
C GLY A 270 -3.52 -21.68 -18.65
N SER A 271 -4.83 -21.67 -18.94
CA SER A 271 -5.37 -21.04 -20.15
C SER A 271 -5.29 -19.52 -20.11
N LEU A 272 -5.44 -18.91 -18.92
CA LEU A 272 -5.25 -17.48 -18.70
C LEU A 272 -3.78 -17.10 -18.86
N LEU A 273 -2.87 -17.89 -18.27
CA LEU A 273 -1.43 -17.70 -18.40
C LEU A 273 -0.96 -17.83 -19.85
N ALA A 274 -1.51 -18.79 -20.61
CA ALA A 274 -1.23 -18.94 -22.05
C ALA A 274 -1.69 -17.73 -22.88
N GLN A 275 -2.65 -16.95 -22.39
CA GLN A 275 -3.12 -15.69 -22.99
C GLN A 275 -2.34 -14.47 -22.48
N GLY A 276 -1.34 -14.65 -21.61
CA GLY A 276 -0.57 -13.57 -21.00
C GLY A 276 -1.24 -12.89 -19.81
N VAL A 277 -2.34 -13.46 -19.29
CA VAL A 277 -3.03 -12.96 -18.09
C VAL A 277 -2.36 -13.57 -16.85
N ASN A 278 -1.81 -12.71 -16.00
CA ASN A 278 -1.21 -13.15 -14.73
C ASN A 278 -2.30 -13.63 -13.77
N VAL A 279 -2.04 -14.73 -13.08
CA VAL A 279 -2.91 -15.29 -12.03
C VAL A 279 -2.17 -15.24 -10.70
N ARG A 280 -2.82 -14.70 -9.66
CA ARG A 280 -2.33 -14.74 -8.27
C ARG A 280 -3.33 -15.49 -7.42
N LEU A 281 -2.93 -16.65 -6.91
CA LEU A 281 -3.64 -17.39 -5.87
C LEU A 281 -2.94 -17.10 -4.54
N SER A 282 -3.68 -16.66 -3.54
CA SER A 282 -3.12 -16.28 -2.24
C SER A 282 -4.05 -16.74 -1.14
N GLY A 283 -3.52 -17.48 -0.18
CA GLY A 283 -4.27 -17.99 0.96
C GLY A 283 -3.43 -18.98 1.76
N GLN A 284 -3.87 -19.30 2.97
CA GLN A 284 -3.21 -20.32 3.78
C GLN A 284 -3.34 -21.67 3.08
N ASP A 285 -2.22 -22.37 2.92
CA ASP A 285 -2.13 -23.69 2.30
C ASP A 285 -2.72 -23.77 0.87
N CYS A 286 -2.77 -22.66 0.12
CA CYS A 286 -3.44 -22.64 -1.20
C CYS A 286 -2.71 -23.47 -2.27
N GLU A 287 -1.40 -23.67 -2.13
CA GLU A 287 -0.56 -24.48 -3.01
C GLU A 287 -0.90 -25.98 -2.96
N ARG A 288 -0.99 -26.53 -1.75
CA ARG A 288 -1.45 -27.90 -1.53
C ARG A 288 -2.96 -28.00 -1.70
N GLY A 289 -3.66 -26.96 -1.28
CA GLY A 289 -5.08 -26.97 -0.97
C GLY A 289 -5.33 -27.58 0.40
N THR A 290 -6.24 -26.98 1.17
CA THR A 290 -6.64 -27.47 2.50
C THR A 290 -7.08 -28.94 2.49
N PHE A 291 -7.66 -29.41 1.37
CA PHE A 291 -8.15 -30.77 1.17
C PHE A 291 -7.20 -31.64 0.33
N ASN A 292 -5.93 -31.24 0.18
CA ASN A 292 -4.93 -31.91 -0.67
C ASN A 292 -5.37 -32.05 -2.12
N GLN A 293 -6.09 -31.04 -2.62
CA GLN A 293 -6.73 -31.07 -3.92
C GLN A 293 -6.02 -30.23 -4.97
N VAL A 294 -5.15 -29.26 -4.63
CA VAL A 294 -4.51 -28.38 -5.64
C VAL A 294 -3.15 -28.95 -6.03
N GLU A 295 -2.35 -29.44 -5.06
CA GLU A 295 -1.06 -30.12 -5.24
C GLU A 295 -0.16 -29.42 -6.30
N THR A 296 0.36 -28.23 -5.99
CA THR A 296 1.51 -27.67 -6.72
C THR A 296 2.80 -28.31 -6.25
N ILE A 297 3.68 -28.69 -7.19
CA ILE A 297 5.01 -29.22 -6.88
C ILE A 297 5.97 -28.03 -6.84
N GLU A 298 6.49 -27.69 -5.65
CA GLU A 298 7.67 -26.84 -5.53
C GLU A 298 8.93 -27.68 -5.80
N PHE A 299 9.87 -27.08 -6.54
CA PHE A 299 11.15 -27.67 -6.93
C PHE A 299 12.28 -27.28 -5.98
#